data_AF-A0A5D2W7N8-F1
#
_entry.id   AF-A0A5D2W7N8-F1
#
_cell.length_a   1.000
_cell.length_b   1.000
_cell.length_c   1.000
_cell.angle_alpha   90.00
_cell.angle_beta   90.00
_cell.angle_gamma   90.00
#
_symmetry.space_group_name_H-M   'P 1'
#
loop_
_entity.id
_entity.type
_entity.pdbx_description
1 polymer ?
#
loop_
_entity_poly.entity_id
_entity_poly.type
_entity_poly.pdbx_seq_one_letter_code
_entity_poly.pdbx_strand_id
1 'polypeptide(L)'
;MLDMGFEEDVRFILGKTCSGVHRLAQEYMAPNPVKVVIGSKDLAANHDVMQIVEVLDDRARYERLTAFKISLHWLNRMGSI
;
A
#
# COMPACT_ATOMS: atom_id res chain seq x y z
N MET A 1 0.58 6.51 4.33
CA MET A 1 -0.07 7.32 5.39
C MET A 1 0.11 6.55 6.68
N LEU A 2 0.50 7.21 7.77
CA LEU A 2 0.39 6.57 9.09
C LEU A 2 -1.10 6.43 9.37
N ASP A 3 -1.58 5.20 9.48
CA ASP A 3 -2.98 4.95 9.83
C ASP A 3 -3.18 4.99 11.35
N MET A 4 -4.45 4.93 11.78
CA MET A 4 -4.83 5.00 13.19
C MET A 4 -4.21 3.90 14.07
N GLY A 5 -3.77 2.77 13.49
CA GLY A 5 -3.15 1.67 14.23
C GLY A 5 -1.65 1.86 14.43
N PHE A 6 -0.98 2.56 13.51
CA PHE A 6 0.45 2.88 13.61
C PHE A 6 0.74 4.24 14.25
N GLU A 7 -0.26 5.12 14.33
CA GLU A 7 -0.09 6.48 14.84
C GLU A 7 0.39 6.50 16.30
N GLU A 8 -0.14 5.63 17.16
CA GLU A 8 0.16 5.61 18.60
C GLU A 8 1.58 5.11 18.88
N ASP A 9 2.01 4.04 18.21
CA ASP A 9 3.36 3.50 18.31
C ASP A 9 4.41 4.47 17.75
N VAL A 10 4.12 5.10 16.61
CA VAL A 10 5.00 6.12 16.02
C VAL A 10 5.07 7.37 16.92
N ARG A 11 3.96 7.79 17.53
CA ARG A 11 3.98 8.85 18.56
C ARG A 11 4.78 8.46 19.78
N PHE A 12 4.70 7.21 20.24
CA PHE A 12 5.45 6.75 21.40
C PHE A 12 6.96 6.76 21.15
N ILE A 13 7.39 6.25 19.99
CA ILE A 13 8.79 6.25 19.58
C ILE A 13 9.30 7.68 19.40
N LEU A 14 8.59 8.54 18.64
CA LEU A 14 8.94 9.96 18.45
C LEU A 14 8.81 10.79 19.74
N GLY A 15 7.99 10.37 20.70
CA GLY A 15 7.89 11.00 22.02
C GLY A 15 9.15 10.76 22.86
N LYS A 16 9.87 9.65 22.60
CA LYS A 16 11.19 9.37 23.18
C LYS A 16 12.35 9.89 22.33
N THR A 17 12.11 10.19 21.05
CA THR A 17 13.07 10.84 20.14
C THR A 17 12.41 12.04 19.44
N CYS A 18 12.44 13.20 20.11
CA CYS A 18 12.07 14.53 19.58
C CYS A 18 10.95 14.57 18.52
N SER A 19 9.69 14.67 18.95
CA SER A 19 8.51 15.28 18.30
C SER A 19 8.40 15.31 16.76
N GLY A 20 7.67 14.34 16.20
CA GLY A 20 6.65 14.58 15.16
C GLY A 20 7.16 14.73 13.72
N VAL A 21 7.02 13.68 12.91
CA VAL A 21 7.45 13.57 11.50
C VAL A 21 7.04 14.72 10.57
N HIS A 22 5.98 15.49 10.88
CA HIS A 22 5.62 16.69 10.10
C HIS A 22 6.40 17.94 10.50
N ARG A 23 6.67 18.13 11.80
CA ARG A 23 7.52 19.23 12.28
C ARG A 23 9.00 18.92 12.06
N LEU A 24 9.40 17.65 12.18
CA LEU A 24 10.74 17.16 11.86
C LEU A 24 11.08 17.33 10.37
N ALA A 25 10.14 17.02 9.47
CA ALA A 25 10.35 17.31 8.05
C ALA A 25 10.67 18.79 7.83
N GLN A 26 10.00 19.72 8.52
CA GLN A 26 10.30 21.15 8.42
C GLN A 26 11.58 21.58 9.15
N GLU A 27 11.95 20.94 10.27
CA GLU A 27 13.16 21.24 11.03
C GLU A 27 14.46 20.74 10.34
N TYR A 28 14.37 19.69 9.51
CA TYR A 28 15.53 19.10 8.81
C TYR A 28 15.54 19.33 7.28
N MET A 29 14.45 19.84 6.70
CA MET A 29 14.45 20.27 5.30
C MET A 29 15.13 21.63 5.17
N ALA A 30 15.93 21.80 4.11
CA ALA A 30 16.41 23.11 3.71
C ALA A 30 15.22 24.07 3.55
N PRO A 31 15.39 25.38 3.81
CA PRO A 31 14.33 26.36 3.58
C PRO A 31 13.75 26.20 2.17
N ASN A 32 12.42 26.14 2.08
CA ASN A 32 11.63 25.88 0.85
C ASN A 32 11.77 24.46 0.27
N PRO A 33 11.30 23.41 0.99
CA PRO A 33 11.30 22.06 0.44
C PRO A 33 10.38 21.93 -0.78
N VAL A 34 10.89 21.31 -1.84
CA VAL A 34 10.10 20.99 -3.04
C VAL A 34 9.58 19.56 -2.92
N LYS A 35 8.25 19.40 -2.83
CA LYS A 35 7.60 18.10 -2.93
C LYS A 35 7.48 17.72 -4.42
N VAL A 36 8.27 16.74 -4.85
CA VAL A 36 8.15 16.15 -6.18
C VAL A 36 7.26 14.90 -6.10
N VAL A 37 6.26 14.83 -6.98
CA VAL A 37 5.40 13.64 -7.14
C VAL A 37 5.65 13.09 -8.55
N ILE A 38 5.89 11.78 -8.65
CA ILE A 38 6.05 11.08 -9.93
C ILE A 38 4.76 10.29 -10.16
N GLY A 39 4.16 10.46 -11.34
CA GLY A 39 2.83 9.90 -11.66
C GLY A 39 1.70 10.87 -11.29
N SER A 40 0.53 10.34 -10.92
CA SER A 40 -0.61 11.17 -10.55
C SER A 40 -0.43 11.82 -9.17
N LYS A 41 -1.03 13.01 -9.00
CA LYS A 41 -1.16 13.64 -7.67
C LYS A 41 -2.20 12.93 -6.79
N ASP A 42 -3.14 12.22 -7.42
CA ASP A 42 -4.17 11.43 -6.76
C ASP A 42 -3.67 10.02 -6.45
N LEU A 43 -4.45 9.26 -5.65
CA LEU A 43 -4.14 7.85 -5.36
C LEU A 43 -4.15 7.04 -6.67
N ALA A 44 -2.97 6.74 -7.18
CA ALA A 44 -2.77 5.93 -8.36
C ALA A 44 -2.04 4.64 -7.99
N ALA A 45 -2.57 3.52 -8.45
CA ALA A 45 -1.82 2.27 -8.45
C ALA A 45 -0.82 2.25 -9.61
N ASN A 46 0.16 1.36 -9.53
CA ASN A 46 1.10 1.16 -10.63
C ASN A 46 0.36 0.68 -11.89
N HIS A 47 0.64 1.32 -13.03
CA HIS A 47 0.06 1.00 -14.33
C HIS A 47 0.43 -0.39 -14.85
N ASP A 48 1.56 -0.96 -14.40
CA ASP A 48 2.00 -2.30 -14.78
C ASP A 48 1.26 -3.41 -14.00
N VAL A 49 0.44 -3.05 -13.02
CA VAL A 49 -0.34 -4.00 -12.22
C VAL A 49 -1.76 -4.11 -12.79
N MET A 50 -2.09 -5.29 -13.31
CA MET A 50 -3.46 -5.60 -13.73
C MET A 50 -4.37 -5.76 -12.50
N GLN A 51 -5.40 -4.93 -12.40
CA GLN A 51 -6.37 -4.93 -11.30
C GLN A 51 -7.69 -5.53 -11.76
N ILE A 52 -8.14 -6.59 -11.08
CA ILE A 52 -9.40 -7.29 -11.36
C ILE A 52 -10.28 -7.18 -10.12
N VAL A 53 -11.54 -6.75 -10.31
CA VAL A 53 -12.56 -6.68 -9.25
C VAL A 53 -13.68 -7.65 -9.57
N GLU A 54 -13.96 -8.55 -8.64
CA GLU A 54 -15.07 -9.50 -8.74
C GLU A 54 -16.08 -9.25 -7.63
N VAL A 55 -17.34 -9.09 -8.00
CA VAL A 55 -18.44 -8.96 -7.05
C VAL A 55 -19.02 -10.36 -6.81
N LEU A 56 -18.86 -10.86 -5.59
CA LEU A 56 -19.20 -12.22 -5.21
C LEU A 56 -20.20 -12.19 -4.06
N ASP A 57 -21.05 -13.22 -4.01
CA ASP A 57 -21.79 -13.54 -2.79
C ASP A 57 -20.82 -13.95 -1.67
N ASP A 58 -21.13 -13.63 -0.42
CA ASP A 58 -20.27 -13.91 0.73
C ASP A 58 -19.88 -15.37 0.85
N ARG A 59 -20.79 -16.28 0.48
CA ARG A 59 -20.53 -17.73 0.53
C ARG A 59 -19.63 -18.22 -0.60
N ALA A 60 -19.58 -17.50 -1.72
CA ALA A 60 -18.81 -17.87 -2.91
C ALA A 60 -17.31 -17.54 -2.81
N ARG A 61 -16.89 -16.72 -1.82
CA ARG A 61 -15.50 -16.26 -1.69
C ARG A 61 -14.49 -17.40 -1.56
N TYR A 62 -14.82 -18.43 -0.80
CA TYR A 62 -13.90 -19.54 -0.53
C TYR A 62 -13.71 -20.45 -1.76
N GLU A 63 -14.81 -20.76 -2.44
CA GLU A 63 -14.80 -21.56 -3.67
C GLU A 63 -14.04 -20.81 -4.77
N ARG A 64 -14.29 -19.50 -4.93
CA ARG A 64 -13.59 -18.67 -5.91
C ARG A 64 -12.10 -18.61 -5.66
N LEU A 65 -11.68 -18.46 -4.40
CA LEU A 65 -10.26 -18.47 -4.01
C LEU A 65 -9.59 -19.80 -4.35
N THR A 66 -10.28 -20.92 -4.10
CA THR A 66 -9.77 -22.27 -4.37
C THR A 66 -9.56 -22.47 -5.87
N ALA A 67 -10.57 -22.08 -6.68
CA ALA A 67 -10.48 -22.12 -8.14
C ALA A 67 -9.35 -21.23 -8.68
N PHE A 68 -9.15 -20.03 -8.10
CA PHE A 68 -8.08 -19.12 -8.50
C PHE A 68 -6.69 -19.72 -8.25
N LYS A 69 -6.46 -20.28 -7.06
CA LYS A 69 -5.18 -20.93 -6.71
C LYS A 69 -4.84 -22.08 -7.65
N ILE A 70 -5.84 -22.89 -8.00
CA ILE A 70 -5.68 -23.98 -8.97
C ILE A 70 -5.26 -23.41 -10.32
N SER A 71 -5.98 -22.42 -10.84
CA SER A 71 -5.67 -21.79 -12.13
C SER A 71 -4.26 -21.17 -12.16
N LEU A 72 -3.87 -20.43 -11.12
CA LEU A 72 -2.51 -19.89 -10.99
C LEU A 72 -1.43 -20.96 -10.93
N HIS A 73 -1.66 -22.04 -10.16
CA HIS A 73 -0.72 -23.15 -10.10
C HIS A 73 -0.50 -23.78 -11.47
N TRP A 74 -1.57 -23.98 -12.25
CA TRP A 74 -1.48 -24.50 -13.61
C TRP A 74 -0.78 -23.53 -14.56
N LEU A 75 -1.10 -22.24 -14.53
CA LEU A 75 -0.44 -21.22 -15.36
C LEU A 75 1.08 -21.15 -15.10
N ASN A 76 1.49 -21.23 -13.83
CA ASN A 76 2.90 -21.24 -13.46
C ASN A 76 3.62 -22.53 -13.92
N ARG A 77 2.94 -23.68 -13.83
CA ARG A 77 3.50 -24.98 -14.27
C ARG A 77 3.61 -25.11 -15.80
N MET A 78 2.81 -24.35 -16.55
CA MET A 78 2.85 -24.28 -18.01
C MET A 78 3.80 -23.19 -18.54
N GLY A 79 4.54 -22.49 -17.66
CA GLY A 79 5.54 -21.49 -18.06
C GLY A 79 4.98 -20.27 -18.80
N SER A 80 3.70 -19.93 -18.58
CA SER A 80 3.04 -18.79 -19.23
C SER A 80 3.11 -17.47 -18.43
N ILE A 81 3.94 -17.41 -17.39
CA ILE A 81 4.27 -16.19 -16.63
C ILE A 81 5.75 -16.24 -16.27
#